data_AF-A0A8S0UEN3-F1
#
_entry.id   AF-A0A8S0UEN3-F1
#
_cell.length_a   1.000
_cell.length_b   1.000
_cell.length_c   1.000
_cell.angle_alpha   90.00
_cell.angle_beta   90.00
_cell.angle_gamma   90.00
#
_symmetry.space_group_name_H-M   'P 1'
#
loop_
_entity.id
_entity.type
_entity.pdbx_description
1 polymer ?
#
loop_
_entity_poly.entity_id
_entity_poly.type
_entity_poly.pdbx_seq_one_letter_code
_entity_poly.pdbx_strand_id
1 'polypeptide(L)'
;MVRKRLLLLLKPFDVYPSHESIACSAFSSNCNKMLKVLRYLDDRRLVHKNAISFCQNILKKKAVDWKTVFRNDLSQSIRGVDLVISVGGDGTLLRASHFMDDSVPVLGVNSDPTQQEEVEEFCEEFDATRSTGYLCAATTNNFERLLDDILENRSEPSEVSRMAISVNSKLISTFALNDILVAHPCPATVSRFSFRIRKDGASRTSLLNCKSSGLRVSTAAGSTAAMLSAGGFTMPILSKELQYMVREPISPGTSAHSMHGLVKFEETMDITWFGREGNIYIDGSHVVHSIQHGDTIGLSSKAPTLKVYLPSHSL
;
A
#
# COMPACT_ATOMS: atom_id res chain seq x y z
N MET A 1 28.32 13.37 19.57
CA MET A 1 27.45 12.33 18.98
C MET A 1 26.98 12.82 17.62
N VAL A 2 27.06 11.98 16.57
CA VAL A 2 26.48 12.30 15.27
C VAL A 2 24.95 12.33 15.44
N ARG A 3 24.30 13.44 15.07
CA ARG A 3 22.84 13.53 15.13
C ARG A 3 22.23 12.64 14.05
N LYS A 4 21.23 11.83 14.42
CA LYS A 4 20.44 11.07 13.45
C LYS A 4 19.65 12.04 12.56
N ARG A 5 19.61 11.77 11.26
CA ARG A 5 18.87 12.53 10.25
C ARG A 5 17.56 11.82 9.92
N LEU A 6 16.42 12.46 10.16
CA LEU A 6 15.10 11.88 9.97
C LEU A 6 14.37 12.56 8.81
N LEU A 7 13.57 11.80 8.06
CA LEU A 7 12.64 12.34 7.07
C LEU A 7 11.21 12.21 7.59
N LEU A 8 10.53 13.33 7.79
CA LEU A 8 9.12 13.36 8.12
C LEU A 8 8.30 13.48 6.83
N LEU A 9 7.66 12.38 6.43
CA LEU A 9 6.81 12.31 5.26
C LEU A 9 5.34 12.53 5.63
N LEU A 10 4.69 13.51 5.04
CA LEU A 10 3.33 13.91 5.42
C LEU A 10 2.30 13.56 4.34
N LYS A 11 1.14 13.06 4.78
CA LYS A 11 -0.08 13.08 3.96
C LYS A 11 -0.46 14.57 3.72
N PRO A 12 -0.77 14.97 2.48
CA PRO A 12 -1.29 16.31 2.21
C PRO A 12 -2.70 16.45 2.82
N PHE A 13 -3.10 17.69 3.07
CA PHE A 13 -4.49 17.96 3.39
C PHE A 13 -5.31 17.83 2.11
N ASP A 14 -6.25 16.88 2.08
CA ASP A 14 -7.20 16.76 0.99
C ASP A 14 -7.96 18.10 0.92
N VAL A 15 -7.72 18.88 -0.13
CA VAL A 15 -8.51 20.08 -0.43
C VAL A 15 -9.76 19.58 -1.13
N TYR A 16 -10.76 19.16 -0.35
CA TYR A 16 -12.11 19.10 -0.88
C TYR A 16 -12.45 20.53 -1.31
N PRO A 17 -12.92 20.77 -2.55
CA PRO A 17 -13.39 22.09 -2.93
C PRO A 17 -14.43 22.52 -1.89
N SER A 18 -14.19 23.66 -1.25
CA SER A 18 -15.19 24.26 -0.38
C SER A 18 -16.41 24.53 -1.25
N HIS A 19 -17.48 23.76 -1.05
CA HIS A 19 -18.79 24.08 -1.60
C HIS A 19 -19.38 25.30 -0.85
N GLU A 20 -18.61 26.38 -0.74
CA GLU A 20 -19.08 27.68 -0.21
C GLU A 20 -20.12 28.33 -1.14
N SER A 21 -20.44 27.73 -2.29
CA SER A 21 -21.37 28.29 -3.26
C SER A 21 -22.71 27.56 -3.40
N ILE A 22 -23.07 26.59 -2.55
CA ILE A 22 -24.45 26.09 -2.52
C ILE A 22 -25.20 26.84 -1.43
N ALA A 23 -25.70 28.02 -1.78
CA ALA A 23 -26.79 28.66 -1.06
C ALA A 23 -28.01 27.73 -1.13
N CYS A 24 -28.14 26.81 -0.17
CA CYS A 24 -29.30 25.95 -0.02
C CYS A 24 -30.50 26.76 0.48
N SER A 25 -31.18 27.46 -0.42
CA SER A 25 -32.56 27.91 -0.21
C SER A 25 -33.54 26.75 -0.43
N ALA A 26 -33.49 25.74 0.43
CA ALA A 26 -34.56 24.75 0.60
C ALA A 26 -34.26 23.86 1.81
N PHE A 27 -34.99 24.06 2.91
CA PHE A 27 -34.96 23.18 4.07
C PHE A 27 -35.49 21.78 3.70
N SER A 28 -34.59 20.81 3.53
CA SER A 28 -34.93 19.38 3.51
C SER A 28 -33.97 18.59 4.41
N SER A 29 -34.42 17.45 4.92
CA SER A 29 -33.67 16.55 5.81
C SER A 29 -32.30 16.10 5.25
N ASN A 30 -32.08 16.19 3.94
CA ASN A 30 -30.80 15.89 3.29
C ASN A 30 -29.70 16.93 3.57
N CYS A 31 -30.04 18.21 3.82
CA CYS A 31 -29.04 19.22 4.20
C CYS A 31 -28.37 18.90 5.53
N ASN A 32 -29.10 18.35 6.50
CA ASN A 32 -28.56 18.00 7.81
C ASN A 32 -27.54 16.85 7.72
N LYS A 33 -27.76 15.86 6.86
CA LYS A 33 -26.79 14.77 6.62
C LYS A 33 -25.52 15.30 5.93
N MET A 34 -25.68 16.17 4.94
CA MET A 34 -24.53 16.78 4.24
C MET A 34 -23.69 17.67 5.18
N LEU A 35 -24.34 18.47 6.02
CA LEU A 35 -23.66 19.30 7.04
C LEU A 35 -22.91 18.46 8.08
N LYS A 36 -23.47 17.31 8.49
CA LYS A 36 -22.78 16.37 9.37
C LYS A 36 -21.52 15.78 8.73
N VAL A 37 -21.60 15.33 7.48
CA VAL A 37 -20.45 14.80 6.73
C VAL A 37 -19.35 15.87 6.58
N LEU A 38 -19.70 17.12 6.29
CA LEU A 38 -18.73 18.20 6.18
C LEU A 38 -18.02 18.50 7.51
N ARG A 39 -18.79 18.61 8.61
CA ARG A 39 -18.21 18.80 9.95
C ARG A 39 -17.27 17.66 10.32
N TYR A 40 -17.68 16.43 10.03
CA TYR A 40 -16.87 15.25 10.26
C TYR A 40 -15.56 15.25 9.45
N LEU A 41 -15.60 15.64 8.17
CA LEU A 41 -14.38 15.80 7.35
C LEU A 41 -13.45 16.91 7.86
N ASP A 42 -14.02 18.03 8.33
CA ASP A 42 -13.24 19.12 8.94
C ASP A 42 -12.59 18.69 10.25
N ASP A 43 -13.31 17.92 11.08
CA ASP A 43 -12.79 17.34 12.32
C ASP A 43 -11.61 16.40 12.00
N ARG A 44 -11.72 15.54 10.98
CA ARG A 44 -10.63 14.66 10.53
C ARG A 44 -9.41 15.41 10.04
N ARG A 45 -9.63 16.48 9.26
CA ARG A 45 -8.54 17.35 8.82
C ARG A 45 -7.85 18.01 10.00
N LEU A 46 -8.61 18.40 11.02
CA LEU A 46 -8.07 18.98 12.25
C LEU A 46 -7.28 17.95 13.07
N VAL A 47 -7.81 16.73 13.24
CA VAL A 47 -7.10 15.63 13.91
C VAL A 47 -5.78 15.34 13.22
N HIS A 48 -5.77 15.23 11.89
CA HIS A 48 -4.55 15.02 11.11
C HIS A 48 -3.55 16.18 11.26
N LYS A 49 -4.00 17.44 11.20
CA LYS A 49 -3.16 18.63 11.46
C LYS A 49 -2.54 18.61 12.86
N ASN A 50 -3.33 18.23 13.86
CA ASN A 50 -2.89 18.15 15.23
C ASN A 50 -1.86 17.02 15.40
N ALA A 51 -2.06 15.87 14.77
CA ALA A 51 -1.10 14.77 14.77
C ALA A 51 0.23 15.16 14.13
N ILE A 52 0.21 15.87 12.99
CA ILE A 52 1.43 16.42 12.38
C ILE A 52 2.15 17.38 13.34
N SER A 53 1.41 18.33 13.90
CA SER A 53 1.96 19.34 14.82
C SER A 53 2.55 18.68 16.06
N PHE A 54 1.88 17.66 16.60
CA PHE A 54 2.35 16.85 17.71
C PHE A 54 3.69 16.19 17.38
N CYS A 55 3.78 15.46 16.26
CA CYS A 55 5.01 14.79 15.84
C CYS A 55 6.17 15.78 15.67
N GLN A 56 5.92 16.92 15.00
CA GLN A 56 6.92 17.97 14.82
C GLN A 56 7.39 18.58 16.15
N ASN A 57 6.49 18.78 17.11
CA ASN A 57 6.83 19.31 18.43
C ASN A 57 7.67 18.32 19.24
N ILE A 58 7.42 17.02 19.14
CA ILE A 58 8.29 16.00 19.74
C ILE A 58 9.66 16.04 19.08
N LEU A 59 9.75 16.05 17.75
CA LEU A 59 11.01 16.09 17.02
C LEU A 59 11.87 17.31 17.37
N LYS A 60 11.27 18.49 17.57
CA LYS A 60 11.97 19.71 18.04
C LYS A 60 12.64 19.54 19.41
N LYS A 61 12.11 18.66 20.27
CA LYS A 61 12.66 18.41 21.61
C LYS A 61 13.77 17.34 21.61
N LYS A 62 13.92 16.58 20.51
CA LYS A 62 14.92 15.51 20.41
C LYS A 62 16.19 16.04 19.73
N ALA A 63 17.34 15.43 20.05
CA ALA A 63 18.64 15.78 19.49
C ALA A 63 18.86 15.16 18.09
N VAL A 64 17.96 15.46 17.15
CA VAL A 64 17.94 14.92 15.78
C VAL A 64 17.83 16.03 14.75
N ASP A 65 18.37 15.81 13.56
CA ASP A 65 18.16 16.68 12.42
C ASP A 65 16.99 16.11 11.60
N TRP A 66 16.04 16.93 11.16
CA TRP A 66 14.90 16.42 10.40
C TRP A 66 14.43 17.41 9.32
N LYS A 67 13.85 16.85 8.26
CA LYS A 67 13.22 17.61 7.18
C LYS A 67 11.81 17.09 6.92
N THR A 68 10.95 17.96 6.40
CA THR A 68 9.58 17.61 6.02
C THR A 68 9.41 17.59 4.51
N VAL A 69 8.68 16.59 4.01
CA VAL A 69 8.26 16.50 2.61
C VAL A 69 6.82 16.00 2.58
N PHE A 70 5.97 16.54 1.71
CA PHE A 70 4.66 15.96 1.46
C PHE A 70 4.78 14.78 0.48
N ARG A 71 3.97 13.73 0.67
CA ARG A 71 4.05 12.52 -0.17
C ARG A 71 3.84 12.76 -1.67
N ASN A 72 3.13 13.84 -2.03
CA ASN A 72 2.90 14.23 -3.43
C ASN A 72 4.12 14.90 -4.06
N ASP A 73 5.01 15.46 -3.25
CA ASP A 73 6.23 16.15 -3.69
C ASP A 73 7.44 15.19 -3.77
N LEU A 74 7.26 13.93 -3.37
CA LEU A 74 8.27 12.88 -3.55
C LEU A 74 8.46 12.58 -5.04
N SER A 75 9.65 12.93 -5.53
CA SER A 75 10.08 12.70 -6.91
C SER A 75 11.40 11.92 -7.02
N GLN A 76 12.15 11.80 -5.92
CA GLN A 76 13.47 11.16 -5.88
C GLN A 76 13.54 10.10 -4.78
N SER A 77 14.44 9.13 -4.95
CA SER A 77 14.71 8.11 -3.93
C SER A 77 15.14 8.75 -2.61
N ILE A 78 14.60 8.23 -1.51
CA ILE A 78 14.93 8.67 -0.15
C ILE A 78 16.29 8.07 0.21
N ARG A 79 17.29 8.94 0.40
CA ARG A 79 18.66 8.55 0.76
C ARG A 79 19.23 9.49 1.82
N GLY A 80 20.27 9.02 2.52
CA GLY A 80 21.03 9.84 3.47
C GLY A 80 20.24 10.25 4.71
N VAL A 81 19.26 9.44 5.11
CA VAL A 81 18.51 9.59 6.35
C VAL A 81 18.55 8.26 7.09
N ASP A 82 18.47 8.31 8.41
CA ASP A 82 18.58 7.16 9.32
C ASP A 82 17.21 6.57 9.66
N LEU A 83 16.12 7.32 9.42
CA LEU A 83 14.74 6.90 9.63
C LEU A 83 13.78 7.73 8.76
N VAL A 84 12.79 7.08 8.18
CA VAL A 84 11.60 7.74 7.61
C VAL A 84 10.45 7.63 8.61
N ILE A 85 9.75 8.73 8.87
CA ILE A 85 8.54 8.77 9.69
C ILE A 85 7.40 9.19 8.76
N SER A 86 6.47 8.29 8.45
CA SER A 86 5.31 8.61 7.63
C SER A 86 4.10 8.93 8.49
N VAL A 87 3.60 10.17 8.44
CA VAL A 87 2.42 10.62 9.22
C VAL A 87 1.21 10.67 8.31
N GLY A 88 0.24 9.78 8.56
CA GLY A 88 -0.91 9.58 7.69
C GLY A 88 -1.63 8.28 8.03
N GLY A 89 -1.88 7.44 7.03
CA GLY A 89 -2.28 6.04 7.22
C GLY A 89 -1.38 5.12 6.38
N ASP A 90 -1.80 3.87 6.18
CA ASP A 90 -1.00 2.87 5.44
C ASP A 90 -0.62 3.35 4.03
N GLY A 91 -1.53 4.05 3.34
CA GLY A 91 -1.26 4.60 2.01
C GLY A 91 -0.10 5.61 1.96
N THR A 92 0.23 6.28 3.07
CA THR A 92 1.37 7.21 3.13
C THR A 92 2.68 6.44 3.30
N LEU A 93 2.70 5.39 4.11
CA LEU A 93 3.82 4.46 4.23
C LEU A 93 4.05 3.70 2.91
N LEU A 94 2.97 3.22 2.29
CA LEU A 94 2.98 2.57 0.97
C LEU A 94 3.64 3.47 -0.08
N ARG A 95 3.25 4.75 -0.13
CA ARG A 95 3.87 5.74 -1.01
C ARG A 95 5.36 5.95 -0.70
N ALA A 96 5.75 5.99 0.58
CA ALA A 96 7.15 6.09 0.96
C ALA A 96 7.96 4.90 0.43
N SER A 97 7.42 3.69 0.55
CA SER A 97 8.10 2.44 0.18
C SER A 97 8.57 2.39 -1.27
N HIS A 98 7.89 3.10 -2.18
CA HIS A 98 8.25 3.20 -3.60
C HIS A 98 9.55 3.98 -3.85
N PHE A 99 9.97 4.80 -2.88
CA PHE A 99 11.18 5.63 -2.98
C PHE A 99 12.30 5.14 -2.06
N MET A 100 12.09 4.04 -1.31
CA MET A 100 13.04 3.52 -0.34
C MET A 100 13.76 2.26 -0.84
N ASP A 101 15.03 2.14 -0.49
CA ASP A 101 15.78 0.88 -0.60
C ASP A 101 15.63 0.05 0.70
N ASP A 102 16.53 -0.90 0.94
CA ASP A 102 16.58 -1.78 2.12
C ASP A 102 17.49 -1.24 3.24
N SER A 103 18.08 -0.05 3.06
CA SER A 103 19.02 0.53 4.02
C SER A 103 18.34 1.35 5.12
N VAL A 104 17.23 2.02 4.79
CA VAL A 104 16.54 2.96 5.69
C VAL A 104 15.25 2.34 6.26
N PRO A 105 15.06 2.32 7.59
CA PRO A 105 13.80 1.89 8.18
C PRO A 105 12.70 2.96 8.09
N VAL A 106 11.44 2.52 8.12
CA VAL A 106 10.25 3.40 8.18
C VAL A 106 9.41 3.11 9.43
N LEU A 107 8.96 4.19 10.08
CA LEU A 107 7.96 4.18 11.13
C LEU A 107 6.67 4.83 10.61
N GLY A 108 5.59 4.05 10.54
CA GLY A 108 4.26 4.56 10.24
C GLY A 108 3.57 5.14 11.47
N VAL A 109 3.12 6.39 11.38
CA VAL A 109 2.28 7.06 12.37
C VAL A 109 0.88 7.20 11.80
N ASN A 110 -0.08 6.43 12.33
CA ASN A 110 -1.49 6.61 12.03
C ASN A 110 -1.97 7.91 12.68
N SER A 111 -2.22 8.92 11.85
CA SER A 111 -2.61 10.26 12.27
C SER A 111 -4.10 10.41 12.55
N ASP A 112 -4.91 9.45 12.08
CA ASP A 112 -6.36 9.43 12.25
C ASP A 112 -6.82 7.97 12.42
N PRO A 113 -6.43 7.33 13.54
CA PRO A 113 -6.76 5.94 13.79
C PRO A 113 -8.25 5.75 14.01
N THR A 114 -8.79 4.66 13.49
CA THR A 114 -10.16 4.25 13.75
C THR A 114 -10.35 3.97 15.25
N GLN A 115 -11.22 4.72 15.93
CA GLN A 115 -11.67 4.40 17.28
C GLN A 115 -12.84 3.43 17.20
N GLN A 116 -12.81 2.38 18.03
CA GLN A 116 -13.82 1.32 17.99
C GLN A 116 -15.21 1.86 18.37
N GLU A 117 -15.26 2.79 19.31
CA GLU A 117 -16.50 3.45 19.74
C GLU A 117 -17.15 4.22 18.59
N GLU A 118 -16.36 4.84 17.71
CA GLU A 118 -16.88 5.59 16.56
C GLU A 118 -17.39 4.68 15.42
N VAL A 119 -16.84 3.48 15.27
CA VAL A 119 -17.37 2.49 14.30
C VAL A 119 -18.72 1.96 14.76
N GLU A 120 -18.87 1.75 16.06
CA GLU A 120 -20.10 1.26 16.67
C GLU A 120 -21.20 2.35 16.69
N GLU A 121 -20.84 3.62 16.97
CA GLU A 121 -21.78 4.74 17.00
C GLU A 121 -22.21 5.24 15.60
N PHE A 122 -21.32 5.17 14.60
CA PHE A 122 -21.56 5.66 13.24
C PHE A 122 -21.64 4.54 12.19
N CYS A 123 -21.96 3.30 12.59
CA CYS A 123 -22.07 2.15 11.69
C CYS A 123 -23.06 2.37 10.52
N GLU A 124 -24.09 3.21 10.70
CA GLU A 124 -25.03 3.62 9.63
C GLU A 124 -24.55 4.82 8.78
N GLU A 125 -23.58 5.61 9.26
CA GLU A 125 -22.96 6.76 8.58
C GLU A 125 -21.53 6.37 8.14
N PHE A 126 -21.43 5.36 7.26
CA PHE A 126 -20.18 4.74 6.80
C PHE A 126 -19.19 5.73 6.16
N ASP A 127 -18.06 6.03 6.84
CA ASP A 127 -16.91 6.67 6.19
C ASP A 127 -15.93 5.62 5.65
N ALA A 128 -16.03 5.38 4.34
CA ALA A 128 -15.16 4.47 3.59
C ALA A 128 -13.68 4.89 3.53
N THR A 129 -13.31 6.07 4.04
CA THR A 129 -11.96 6.64 3.93
C THR A 129 -11.07 6.38 5.15
N ARG A 130 -11.57 5.69 6.19
CA ARG A 130 -10.77 5.35 7.38
C ARG A 130 -9.63 4.37 7.05
N SER A 131 -8.45 4.62 7.62
CA SER A 131 -7.31 3.69 7.58
C SER A 131 -7.23 2.93 8.89
N THR A 132 -7.36 1.60 8.84
CA THR A 132 -7.15 0.72 9.99
C THR A 132 -5.71 0.78 10.50
N GLY A 133 -4.73 1.09 9.63
CA GLY A 133 -3.35 1.32 10.04
C GLY A 133 -2.59 0.03 10.29
N TYR A 134 -2.75 -0.96 9.42
CA TYR A 134 -2.10 -2.28 9.53
C TYR A 134 -0.57 -2.22 9.53
N LEU A 135 0.02 -1.20 8.91
CA LEU A 135 1.47 -1.01 8.83
C LEU A 135 1.98 0.11 9.78
N CYS A 136 1.08 0.86 10.40
CA CYS A 136 1.43 1.99 11.27
C CYS A 136 1.59 1.54 12.74
N ALA A 137 2.82 1.38 13.21
CA ALA A 137 3.10 1.04 14.61
C ALA A 137 2.78 2.15 15.62
N ALA A 138 2.75 3.41 15.18
CA ALA A 138 2.57 4.55 16.04
C ALA A 138 1.24 5.29 15.82
N THR A 139 0.76 5.93 16.87
CA THR A 139 -0.26 7.00 16.87
C THR A 139 0.27 8.16 17.71
N THR A 140 -0.49 9.24 17.85
CA THR A 140 -0.13 10.33 18.79
C THR A 140 0.06 9.85 20.23
N ASN A 141 -0.54 8.72 20.61
CA ASN A 141 -0.50 8.22 21.99
C ASN A 141 0.82 7.55 22.37
N ASN A 142 1.53 6.96 21.40
CA ASN A 142 2.75 6.17 21.66
C ASN A 142 3.96 6.63 20.83
N PHE A 143 3.80 7.59 19.92
CA PHE A 143 4.86 8.04 19.02
C PHE A 143 6.14 8.48 19.74
N GLU A 144 6.03 9.26 20.81
CA GLU A 144 7.22 9.75 21.53
C GLU A 144 8.04 8.60 22.11
N ARG A 145 7.38 7.65 22.79
CA ARG A 145 8.03 6.47 23.36
C ARG A 145 8.69 5.62 22.29
N LEU A 146 7.98 5.32 21.20
CA LEU A 146 8.53 4.50 20.11
C LEU A 146 9.72 5.20 19.43
N LEU A 147 9.63 6.52 19.23
CA LEU A 147 10.74 7.29 18.68
C LEU A 147 11.96 7.21 19.60
N ASP A 148 11.78 7.34 20.92
CA ASP A 148 12.90 7.20 21.88
C ASP A 148 13.53 5.81 21.83
N ASP A 149 12.71 4.76 21.82
CA ASP A 149 13.19 3.37 21.68
C ASP A 149 13.99 3.16 20.38
N ILE A 150 13.57 3.77 19.27
CA ILE A 150 14.29 3.71 17.99
C ILE A 150 15.58 4.52 18.01
N LEU A 151 15.55 5.73 18.57
CA LEU A 151 16.72 6.61 18.65
C LEU A 151 17.81 5.99 19.52
N GLU A 152 17.42 5.31 20.60
CA GLU A 152 18.29 4.63 21.56
C GLU A 152 18.61 3.18 21.18
N ASN A 153 18.19 2.73 19.98
CA ASN A 153 18.40 1.39 19.43
C ASN A 153 17.88 0.24 20.32
N ARG A 154 16.79 0.48 21.06
CA ARG A 154 16.05 -0.54 21.84
C ARG A 154 14.99 -1.28 21.02
N SER A 155 14.68 -0.81 19.81
CA SER A 155 13.71 -1.41 18.91
C SER A 155 14.34 -1.66 17.53
N GLU A 156 14.13 -2.87 17.01
CA GLU A 156 14.57 -3.28 15.68
C GLU A 156 13.40 -3.30 14.69
N PRO A 157 13.61 -2.85 13.45
CA PRO A 157 12.59 -2.95 12.42
C PRO A 157 12.46 -4.39 11.92
N SER A 158 11.26 -4.74 11.48
CA SER A 158 10.98 -5.99 10.77
C SER A 158 11.26 -5.86 9.28
N GLU A 159 11.69 -6.95 8.65
CA GLU A 159 11.92 -6.99 7.19
C GLU A 159 10.69 -7.52 6.45
N VAL A 160 9.93 -6.60 5.86
CA VAL A 160 8.72 -6.93 5.10
C VAL A 160 9.09 -7.14 3.62
N SER A 161 8.57 -8.23 3.04
CA SER A 161 8.81 -8.60 1.65
C SER A 161 8.17 -7.60 0.67
N ARG A 162 8.88 -7.32 -0.43
CA ARG A 162 8.35 -6.58 -1.58
C ARG A 162 8.40 -7.43 -2.84
N MET A 163 7.60 -7.08 -3.83
CA MET A 163 7.57 -7.76 -5.12
C MET A 163 8.40 -7.02 -6.16
N ALA A 164 9.35 -7.73 -6.77
CA ALA A 164 10.08 -7.30 -7.95
C ALA A 164 9.27 -7.61 -9.21
N ILE A 165 9.19 -6.63 -10.12
CA ILE A 165 8.44 -6.71 -11.36
C ILE A 165 9.39 -6.41 -12.50
N SER A 166 9.40 -7.28 -13.51
CA SER A 166 10.16 -7.06 -14.74
C SER A 166 9.23 -7.12 -15.94
N VAL A 167 9.50 -6.30 -16.95
CA VAL A 167 8.81 -6.32 -18.24
C VAL A 167 9.85 -6.51 -19.33
N ASN A 168 9.69 -7.53 -20.16
CA ASN A 168 10.66 -7.91 -21.19
C ASN A 168 12.08 -8.04 -20.64
N SER A 169 12.20 -8.74 -19.50
CA SER A 169 13.45 -8.94 -18.75
C SER A 169 14.10 -7.66 -18.19
N LYS A 170 13.44 -6.51 -18.29
CA LYS A 170 13.89 -5.25 -17.68
C LYS A 170 13.16 -5.01 -16.36
N LEU A 171 13.90 -4.86 -15.27
CA LEU A 171 13.35 -4.56 -13.95
C LEU A 171 12.69 -3.17 -13.94
N ILE A 172 11.46 -3.09 -13.43
CA ILE A 172 10.80 -1.83 -13.10
C ILE A 172 11.41 -1.30 -11.79
N SER A 173 11.69 0.01 -11.73
CA SER A 173 12.36 0.63 -10.58
C SER A 173 11.56 0.61 -9.28
N THR A 174 10.24 0.42 -9.37
CA THR A 174 9.32 0.40 -8.22
C THR A 174 8.99 -1.03 -7.83
N PHE A 175 9.19 -1.34 -6.55
CA PHE A 175 8.77 -2.61 -5.96
C PHE A 175 7.38 -2.47 -5.35
N ALA A 176 6.51 -3.47 -5.53
CA ALA A 176 5.20 -3.47 -4.90
C ALA A 176 5.31 -3.91 -3.43
N LEU A 177 4.75 -3.14 -2.51
CA LEU A 177 4.65 -3.54 -1.11
C LEU A 177 3.37 -4.33 -0.85
N ASN A 178 2.24 -3.96 -1.46
CA ASN A 178 0.97 -4.65 -1.30
C ASN A 178 0.73 -5.64 -2.44
N ASP A 179 0.32 -5.15 -3.60
CA ASP A 179 -0.15 -5.97 -4.70
C ASP A 179 0.06 -5.29 -6.05
N ILE A 180 0.03 -6.12 -7.09
CA ILE A 180 -0.13 -5.66 -8.45
C ILE A 180 -1.42 -6.18 -9.05
N LEU A 181 -1.99 -5.42 -9.98
CA LEU A 181 -3.04 -5.87 -10.88
C LEU A 181 -2.56 -5.74 -12.32
N VAL A 182 -2.46 -6.87 -13.01
CA VAL A 182 -2.23 -6.92 -14.46
C VAL A 182 -3.59 -7.05 -15.14
N ALA A 183 -4.03 -6.01 -15.82
CA ALA A 183 -5.36 -5.96 -16.42
C ALA A 183 -5.44 -5.01 -17.62
N HIS A 184 -6.50 -5.16 -18.39
CA HIS A 184 -6.90 -4.16 -19.36
C HIS A 184 -7.30 -2.85 -18.65
N PRO A 185 -6.89 -1.66 -19.14
CA PRO A 185 -7.23 -0.38 -18.50
C PRO A 185 -8.73 -0.10 -18.41
N CYS A 186 -9.49 -0.45 -19.44
CA CYS A 186 -10.94 -0.43 -19.39
C CYS A 186 -11.48 -1.68 -18.66
N PRO A 187 -12.15 -1.55 -17.50
CA PRO A 187 -12.66 -2.70 -16.73
C PRO A 187 -13.77 -3.48 -17.46
N ALA A 188 -14.42 -2.87 -18.45
CA ALA A 188 -15.43 -3.53 -19.29
C ALA A 188 -14.81 -4.38 -20.42
N THR A 189 -13.47 -4.47 -20.51
CA THR A 189 -12.78 -5.20 -21.56
C THR A 189 -12.00 -6.39 -20.99
N VAL A 190 -12.08 -7.52 -21.69
CA VAL A 190 -11.44 -8.78 -21.27
C VAL A 190 -9.91 -8.70 -21.37
N SER A 191 -9.24 -9.01 -20.27
CA SER A 191 -7.81 -9.25 -20.20
C SER A 191 -7.48 -10.63 -20.77
N ARG A 192 -6.45 -10.71 -21.63
CA ARG A 192 -6.00 -11.96 -22.26
C ARG A 192 -4.52 -12.14 -21.96
N PHE A 193 -4.20 -13.18 -21.22
CA PHE A 193 -2.82 -13.48 -20.82
C PHE A 193 -2.65 -14.97 -20.58
N SER A 194 -1.40 -15.42 -20.56
CA SER A 194 -1.05 -16.71 -19.99
C SER A 194 -0.06 -16.54 -18.86
N PHE A 195 -0.06 -17.43 -17.89
CA PHE A 195 0.96 -17.43 -16.86
C PHE A 195 1.41 -18.84 -16.49
N ARG A 196 2.58 -18.92 -15.84
CA ARG A 196 3.12 -20.13 -15.23
C ARG A 196 4.00 -19.77 -14.05
N ILE A 197 4.17 -20.73 -13.15
CA ILE A 197 5.10 -20.63 -12.03
C ILE A 197 6.35 -21.45 -12.40
N ARG A 198 7.53 -20.86 -12.19
CA ARG A 198 8.82 -21.51 -12.41
C ARG A 198 9.54 -21.64 -11.09
N LYS A 199 10.07 -22.82 -10.82
CA LYS A 199 11.09 -23.05 -9.81
C LYS A 199 12.45 -23.22 -10.50
N ASP A 200 13.48 -22.54 -10.02
CA ASP A 200 14.84 -22.69 -10.56
C ASP A 200 15.27 -24.16 -10.50
N GLY A 201 15.72 -24.70 -11.62
CA GLY A 201 16.21 -26.07 -11.72
C GLY A 201 15.15 -27.19 -11.73
N ALA A 202 13.84 -26.87 -11.73
CA ALA A 202 12.77 -27.87 -11.78
C ALA A 202 11.92 -27.79 -13.06
N SER A 203 11.11 -28.83 -13.31
CA SER A 203 10.13 -28.84 -14.39
C SER A 203 9.12 -27.71 -14.23
N ARG A 204 8.88 -26.97 -15.32
CA ARG A 204 7.92 -25.86 -15.39
C ARG A 204 6.51 -26.33 -15.05
N THR A 205 5.73 -25.54 -14.29
CA THR A 205 4.29 -25.80 -14.20
C THR A 205 3.63 -25.64 -15.57
N SER A 206 2.49 -26.28 -15.78
CA SER A 206 1.69 -26.11 -16.99
C SER A 206 1.37 -24.63 -17.23
N LEU A 207 1.47 -24.22 -18.49
CA LEU A 207 1.08 -22.88 -18.92
C LEU A 207 -0.44 -22.77 -18.85
N LEU A 208 -0.94 -21.76 -18.13
CA LEU A 208 -2.37 -21.49 -17.99
C LEU A 208 -2.75 -20.31 -18.89
N ASN A 209 -3.70 -20.51 -19.80
CA ASN A 209 -4.24 -19.46 -20.64
C ASN A 209 -5.52 -18.90 -20.01
N CYS A 210 -5.59 -17.59 -19.86
CA CYS A 210 -6.66 -16.92 -19.12
C CYS A 210 -7.32 -15.82 -19.96
N LYS A 211 -8.65 -15.80 -19.89
CA LYS A 211 -9.51 -14.68 -20.26
C LYS A 211 -10.24 -14.26 -19.00
N SER A 212 -10.04 -13.04 -18.52
CA SER A 212 -10.54 -12.64 -17.20
C SER A 212 -10.61 -11.11 -17.08
N SER A 213 -11.00 -10.57 -15.92
CA SER A 213 -10.89 -9.13 -15.63
C SER A 213 -9.47 -8.71 -15.19
N GLY A 214 -8.55 -9.67 -15.04
CA GLY A 214 -7.14 -9.44 -14.74
C GLY A 214 -6.52 -10.53 -13.86
N LEU A 215 -5.25 -10.34 -13.52
CA LEU A 215 -4.50 -11.15 -12.56
C LEU A 215 -4.00 -10.25 -11.45
N ARG A 216 -4.40 -10.54 -10.21
CA ARG A 216 -3.88 -9.89 -9.01
C ARG A 216 -2.80 -10.77 -8.40
N VAL A 217 -1.69 -10.17 -8.00
CA VAL A 217 -0.63 -10.84 -7.23
C VAL A 217 -0.27 -9.96 -6.05
N SER A 218 -0.24 -10.52 -4.84
CA SER A 218 -0.05 -9.81 -3.59
C SER A 218 1.13 -10.38 -2.81
N THR A 219 1.84 -9.51 -2.09
CA THR A 219 2.74 -9.88 -1.00
C THR A 219 1.91 -10.21 0.26
N ALA A 220 2.61 -10.54 1.36
CA ALA A 220 1.99 -10.68 2.66
C ALA A 220 1.36 -9.37 3.19
N ALA A 221 2.01 -8.23 2.99
CA ALA A 221 1.50 -6.94 3.45
C ALA A 221 0.20 -6.53 2.73
N GLY A 222 0.07 -6.88 1.45
CA GLY A 222 -1.16 -6.68 0.68
C GLY A 222 -2.27 -7.70 0.93
N SER A 223 -1.98 -8.78 1.67
CA SER A 223 -2.91 -9.91 1.84
C SER A 223 -4.18 -9.56 2.61
N THR A 224 -4.14 -8.51 3.45
CA THR A 224 -5.28 -7.97 4.21
C THR A 224 -6.03 -6.86 3.45
N ALA A 225 -5.51 -6.43 2.30
CA ALA A 225 -6.06 -5.34 1.49
C ALA A 225 -6.90 -5.87 0.32
N ALA A 226 -6.63 -5.41 -0.90
CA ALA A 226 -7.41 -5.76 -2.08
C ALA A 226 -7.39 -7.27 -2.42
N MET A 227 -6.39 -8.02 -1.94
CA MET A 227 -6.35 -9.48 -2.09
C MET A 227 -7.43 -10.16 -1.23
N LEU A 228 -7.59 -9.75 0.03
CA LEU A 228 -8.65 -10.28 0.91
C LEU A 228 -10.03 -10.00 0.33
N SER A 229 -10.26 -8.78 -0.14
CA SER A 229 -11.53 -8.39 -0.77
C SER A 229 -11.84 -9.17 -2.05
N ALA A 230 -10.82 -9.70 -2.73
CA ALA A 230 -11.02 -10.53 -3.92
C ALA A 230 -11.37 -11.99 -3.59
N GLY A 231 -11.34 -12.38 -2.31
CA GLY A 231 -11.53 -13.77 -1.86
C GLY A 231 -10.22 -14.52 -1.61
N GLY A 232 -9.09 -13.83 -1.57
CA GLY A 232 -7.82 -14.38 -1.11
C GLY A 232 -7.80 -14.59 0.41
N PHE A 233 -6.65 -14.98 0.95
CA PHE A 233 -6.46 -15.22 2.38
C PHE A 233 -5.35 -14.35 2.98
N THR A 234 -5.41 -14.13 4.29
CA THR A 234 -4.38 -13.39 5.02
C THR A 234 -3.11 -14.21 5.17
N MET A 235 -1.97 -13.56 5.05
CA MET A 235 -0.64 -14.18 5.17
C MET A 235 0.10 -13.59 6.38
N PRO A 236 0.98 -14.36 7.05
CA PRO A 236 1.89 -13.80 8.05
C PRO A 236 2.71 -12.66 7.44
N ILE A 237 2.78 -11.50 8.10
CA ILE A 237 3.35 -10.27 7.53
C ILE A 237 4.82 -10.43 7.06
N LEU A 238 5.56 -11.33 7.69
CA LEU A 238 6.96 -11.65 7.36
C LEU A 238 7.11 -12.74 6.30
N SER A 239 6.01 -13.28 5.76
CA SER A 239 6.08 -14.26 4.69
C SER A 239 6.76 -13.70 3.45
N LYS A 240 7.57 -14.54 2.80
CA LYS A 240 8.25 -14.24 1.54
C LYS A 240 7.56 -14.85 0.33
N GLU A 241 6.41 -15.47 0.52
CA GLU A 241 5.59 -16.00 -0.56
C GLU A 241 4.73 -14.89 -1.16
N LEU A 242 4.31 -15.08 -2.41
CA LEU A 242 3.28 -14.25 -3.04
C LEU A 242 2.01 -15.06 -3.19
N GLN A 243 0.87 -14.39 -3.09
CA GLN A 243 -0.43 -14.98 -3.41
C GLN A 243 -0.90 -14.43 -4.75
N TYR A 244 -1.47 -15.27 -5.61
CA TYR A 244 -2.05 -14.82 -6.88
C TYR A 244 -3.53 -15.22 -6.98
N MET A 245 -4.28 -14.42 -7.72
CA MET A 245 -5.69 -14.65 -8.02
C MET A 245 -6.06 -14.07 -9.39
N VAL A 246 -6.52 -14.94 -10.29
CA VAL A 246 -7.18 -14.56 -11.54
C VAL A 246 -8.59 -14.05 -11.19
N ARG A 247 -8.89 -12.80 -11.56
CA ARG A 247 -10.18 -12.16 -11.28
C ARG A 247 -11.21 -12.52 -12.33
N GLU A 248 -12.35 -13.08 -11.91
CA GLU A 248 -13.52 -13.38 -12.77
C GLU A 248 -13.13 -14.17 -14.04
N PRO A 249 -12.52 -15.37 -13.91
CA PRO A 249 -12.07 -16.15 -15.06
C PRO A 249 -13.25 -16.61 -15.93
N ILE A 250 -13.15 -16.39 -17.24
CA ILE A 250 -14.13 -16.83 -18.23
C ILE A 250 -13.84 -18.29 -18.59
N SER A 251 -14.78 -19.18 -18.27
CA SER A 251 -14.75 -20.61 -18.63
C SER A 251 -13.40 -21.29 -18.29
N PRO A 252 -12.97 -21.31 -17.00
CA PRO A 252 -11.66 -21.83 -16.62
C PRO A 252 -11.49 -23.35 -16.85
N GLY A 253 -12.57 -24.07 -17.14
CA GLY A 253 -12.56 -25.49 -17.45
C GLY A 253 -11.89 -26.31 -16.34
N THR A 254 -11.03 -27.24 -16.73
CA THR A 254 -10.25 -28.09 -15.81
C THR A 254 -9.19 -27.33 -15.01
N SER A 255 -8.91 -26.06 -15.34
CA SER A 255 -7.91 -25.23 -14.66
C SER A 255 -8.50 -24.37 -13.53
N ALA A 256 -9.77 -24.55 -13.17
CA ALA A 256 -10.45 -23.74 -12.15
C ALA A 256 -9.71 -23.71 -10.80
N HIS A 257 -9.14 -24.84 -10.37
CA HIS A 257 -8.37 -24.94 -9.12
C HIS A 257 -7.01 -24.23 -9.17
N SER A 258 -6.54 -23.83 -10.35
CA SER A 258 -5.27 -23.11 -10.54
C SER A 258 -5.45 -21.63 -10.82
N MET A 259 -6.68 -21.10 -10.62
CA MET A 259 -6.97 -19.67 -10.76
C MET A 259 -6.55 -18.85 -9.54
N HIS A 260 -6.21 -19.51 -8.42
CA HIS A 260 -5.60 -18.89 -7.26
C HIS A 260 -4.52 -19.79 -6.68
N GLY A 261 -3.57 -19.23 -5.95
CA GLY A 261 -2.55 -20.03 -5.28
C GLY A 261 -1.39 -19.20 -4.74
N LEU A 262 -0.30 -19.89 -4.43
CA LEU A 262 0.92 -19.30 -3.91
C LEU A 262 2.06 -19.42 -4.93
N VAL A 263 2.92 -18.41 -4.95
CA VAL A 263 4.25 -18.45 -5.54
C VAL A 263 5.23 -18.49 -4.38
N LYS A 264 5.98 -19.59 -4.26
CA LYS A 264 6.95 -19.78 -3.18
C LYS A 264 8.14 -18.85 -3.36
N PHE A 265 8.89 -18.62 -2.27
CA PHE A 265 10.04 -17.70 -2.28
C PHE A 265 11.11 -18.03 -3.35
N GLU A 266 11.33 -19.31 -3.63
CA GLU A 266 12.26 -19.78 -4.66
C GLU A 266 11.70 -19.71 -6.08
N GLU A 267 10.40 -19.43 -6.20
CA GLU A 267 9.67 -19.45 -7.47
C GLU A 267 9.55 -18.04 -8.08
N THR A 268 9.31 -18.03 -9.38
CA THR A 268 8.97 -16.83 -10.14
C THR A 268 7.69 -17.07 -10.92
N MET A 269 6.89 -16.03 -11.14
CA MET A 269 5.74 -16.10 -12.02
C MET A 269 6.08 -15.39 -13.34
N ASP A 270 5.93 -16.11 -14.45
CA ASP A 270 5.99 -15.54 -15.79
C ASP A 270 4.57 -15.31 -16.30
N ILE A 271 4.30 -14.13 -16.85
CA ILE A 271 3.06 -13.79 -17.52
C ILE A 271 3.39 -13.34 -18.94
N THR A 272 2.59 -13.75 -19.91
CA THR A 272 2.65 -13.26 -21.30
C THR A 272 1.32 -12.58 -21.62
N TRP A 273 1.39 -11.33 -22.06
CA TRP A 273 0.22 -10.53 -22.37
C TRP A 273 -0.20 -10.68 -23.83
N PHE A 274 -1.48 -10.91 -24.08
CA PHE A 274 -2.03 -11.08 -25.44
C PHE A 274 -3.03 -9.99 -25.82
N GLY A 275 -3.39 -9.07 -24.91
CA GLY A 275 -4.22 -7.90 -25.25
C GLY A 275 -3.45 -6.86 -26.07
N ARG A 276 -4.16 -6.04 -26.85
CA ARG A 276 -3.55 -4.94 -27.61
C ARG A 276 -2.92 -3.89 -26.69
N GLU A 277 -3.62 -3.57 -25.61
CA GLU A 277 -3.19 -2.69 -24.52
C GLU A 277 -3.42 -3.41 -23.20
N GLY A 278 -2.59 -3.11 -22.20
CA GLY A 278 -2.73 -3.58 -20.84
C GLY A 278 -1.93 -2.68 -19.90
N ASN A 279 -2.22 -2.78 -18.60
CA ASN A 279 -1.52 -2.04 -17.56
C ASN A 279 -1.17 -2.97 -16.39
N ILE A 280 0.00 -2.72 -15.82
CA ILE A 280 0.41 -3.21 -14.50
C ILE A 280 0.18 -2.05 -13.52
N TYR A 281 -0.82 -2.19 -12.66
CA TYR A 281 -1.09 -1.27 -11.56
C TYR A 281 -0.30 -1.76 -10.35
N ILE A 282 0.58 -0.93 -9.80
CA ILE A 282 1.46 -1.27 -8.68
C ILE A 282 0.98 -0.50 -7.45
N ASP A 283 0.53 -1.23 -6.42
CA ASP A 283 0.05 -0.66 -5.15
C ASP A 283 -1.06 0.40 -5.32
N GLY A 284 -1.95 0.18 -6.29
CA GLY A 284 -3.06 1.06 -6.63
C GLY A 284 -2.89 1.77 -7.97
N SER A 285 -3.56 2.92 -8.13
CA SER A 285 -3.66 3.64 -9.42
C SER A 285 -2.52 4.64 -9.67
N HIS A 286 -1.65 4.89 -8.69
CA HIS A 286 -0.65 5.95 -8.74
C HIS A 286 0.64 5.56 -9.47
N VAL A 287 0.92 4.25 -9.58
CA VAL A 287 2.08 3.73 -10.30
C VAL A 287 1.58 2.72 -11.32
N VAL A 288 1.69 3.09 -12.59
CA VAL A 288 1.15 2.31 -13.71
C VAL A 288 2.25 2.10 -14.74
N HIS A 289 2.41 0.87 -15.19
CA HIS A 289 3.28 0.52 -16.30
C HIS A 289 2.44 -0.07 -17.43
N SER A 290 2.45 0.58 -18.60
CA SER A 290 1.72 0.10 -19.76
C SER A 290 2.47 -1.05 -20.44
N ILE A 291 1.69 -2.02 -20.90
CA ILE A 291 2.15 -3.22 -21.61
C ILE A 291 1.33 -3.40 -22.88
N GLN A 292 1.90 -4.08 -23.86
CA GLN A 292 1.30 -4.34 -25.17
C GLN A 292 1.37 -5.82 -25.53
N HIS A 293 0.69 -6.17 -26.61
CA HIS A 293 0.66 -7.55 -27.10
C HIS A 293 2.07 -8.12 -27.27
N GLY A 294 2.32 -9.29 -26.67
CA GLY A 294 3.60 -9.98 -26.72
C GLY A 294 4.53 -9.66 -25.55
N ASP A 295 4.23 -8.64 -24.74
CA ASP A 295 5.05 -8.32 -23.57
C ASP A 295 5.05 -9.47 -22.55
N THR A 296 6.21 -9.67 -21.93
CA THR A 296 6.42 -10.66 -20.89
C THR A 296 6.66 -9.98 -19.55
N ILE A 297 5.99 -10.47 -18.51
CA ILE A 297 6.06 -9.90 -17.16
C ILE A 297 6.61 -10.97 -16.23
N GLY A 298 7.68 -10.67 -15.52
CA GLY A 298 8.27 -11.56 -14.51
C GLY A 298 8.06 -11.00 -13.11
N LEU A 299 7.53 -11.83 -12.20
CA LEU A 299 7.28 -11.49 -10.81
C LEU A 299 8.10 -12.37 -9.87
N SER A 300 8.66 -11.77 -8.82
CA SER A 300 9.41 -12.47 -7.77
C SER A 300 9.32 -11.73 -6.44
N SER A 301 9.39 -12.45 -5.33
CA SER A 301 9.51 -11.87 -3.98
C SER A 301 10.96 -11.54 -3.59
N LYS A 302 11.92 -11.63 -4.53
CA LYS A 302 13.34 -11.34 -4.31
C LYS A 302 13.70 -9.85 -4.45
N ALA A 303 12.74 -8.94 -4.28
CA ALA A 303 13.05 -7.51 -4.18
C ALA A 303 13.79 -7.22 -2.86
N PRO A 304 14.58 -6.12 -2.77
CA PRO A 304 15.08 -5.63 -1.49
C PRO A 304 13.91 -5.48 -0.50
N THR A 305 14.07 -5.98 0.73
CA THR A 305 13.02 -5.89 1.76
C THR A 305 12.81 -4.45 2.18
N LEU A 306 11.66 -4.17 2.80
CA LEU A 306 11.41 -2.89 3.47
C LEU A 306 11.57 -3.09 4.97
N LYS A 307 12.44 -2.30 5.61
CA LYS A 307 12.58 -2.29 7.06
C LYS A 307 11.47 -1.44 7.66
N VAL A 308 10.54 -2.05 8.39
CA VAL A 308 9.36 -1.39 8.95
C VAL A 308 9.25 -1.66 10.44
N TYR A 309 9.01 -0.62 11.23
CA TYR A 309 8.55 -0.80 12.60
C TYR A 309 7.06 -1.16 12.55
N LEU A 310 6.74 -2.41 12.89
CA LEU A 310 5.38 -2.96 12.82
C LEU A 310 4.65 -2.82 14.17
N PRO A 311 3.31 -2.74 14.16
CA PRO A 311 2.51 -2.80 15.38
C PRO A 311 2.73 -4.13 16.13
N SER A 312 2.64 -4.10 17.46
CA SER A 312 2.85 -5.29 18.31
C SER A 312 1.90 -6.46 18.01
N HIS A 313 0.73 -6.18 17.44
CA HIS A 313 -0.30 -7.18 17.10
C HIS A 313 -0.11 -7.80 15.71
N SER A 314 0.84 -7.29 14.90
CA SER A 314 1.08 -7.74 13.53
C SER A 314 2.15 -8.84 13.44
N LEU A 315 2.89 -9.07 14.52
CA LEU A 315 3.98 -10.05 14.63
C LEU A 315 3.50 -11.42 15.13
#